data_AF-A0A5J4IMC2-F1
#
_entry.id   AF-A0A5J4IMC2-F1
#
_cell.length_a   1.000
_cell.length_b   1.000
_cell.length_c   1.000
_cell.angle_alpha   90.00
_cell.angle_beta   90.00
_cell.angle_gamma   90.00
#
_symmetry.space_group_name_H-M   'P 1'
#
loop_
_entity.id
_entity.type
_entity.pdbx_description
1 polymer ?
#
loop_
_entity_poly.entity_id
_entity_poly.type
_entity_poly.pdbx_seq_one_letter_code
_entity_poly.pdbx_strand_id
1 'polypeptide(L)'
;MSELKEELKTKIIEQLNLEDVTVAEIADDEVLFGDGLGLDSIDALELIVMLDKDYGIKLTDPKDGKKIFESVNTMAAFIEANRA
;
A
#
# COMPACT_ATOMS: atom_id res chain seq x y z
N MET A 1 -13.60 5.38 1.31
CA MET A 1 -12.63 5.78 0.27
C MET A 1 -11.57 6.78 0.75
N SER A 2 -11.83 8.09 0.93
CA SER A 2 -10.74 9.04 1.22
C SER A 2 -10.01 8.77 2.55
N GLU A 3 -10.75 8.46 3.61
CA GLU A 3 -10.16 8.15 4.93
C GLU A 3 -9.25 6.90 4.90
N LEU A 4 -9.66 5.86 4.15
CA LEU A 4 -8.86 4.65 3.99
C LEU A 4 -7.55 4.95 3.24
N LYS A 5 -7.59 5.80 2.20
CA LYS A 5 -6.37 6.17 1.48
C LYS A 5 -5.40 6.95 2.35
N GLU A 6 -5.88 7.89 3.15
CA GLU A 6 -5.05 8.63 4.10
C GLU A 6 -4.44 7.71 5.18
N GLU A 7 -5.23 6.78 5.70
CA GLU A 7 -4.75 5.75 6.63
C GLU A 7 -3.66 4.89 5.99
N LEU A 8 -3.89 4.41 4.75
CA LEU A 8 -2.91 3.60 4.03
C LEU A 8 -1.61 4.34 3.77
N LYS A 9 -1.68 5.59 3.30
CA LYS A 9 -0.50 6.43 3.08
C LYS A 9 0.31 6.62 4.36
N THR A 10 -0.38 6.88 5.47
CA THR A 10 0.26 7.01 6.79
C THR A 10 0.94 5.70 7.18
N LYS A 11 0.24 4.56 7.08
CA LYS A 11 0.79 3.24 7.36
C LYS A 11 1.97 2.88 6.46
N ILE A 12 1.94 3.24 5.17
CA ILE A 12 3.05 3.01 4.24
C ILE A 12 4.29 3.79 4.70
N ILE A 13 4.13 5.06 5.06
CA ILE A 13 5.22 5.91 5.56
C ILE A 13 5.81 5.34 6.85
N GLU A 14 4.96 4.94 7.81
CA GLU A 14 5.38 4.37 9.08
C GLU A 14 6.04 2.99 8.92
N GLN A 15 5.46 2.13 8.08
CA GLN A 15 5.93 0.76 7.88
C GLN A 15 7.27 0.72 7.15
N LEU A 16 7.44 1.57 6.14
CA LEU A 16 8.64 1.65 5.31
C LEU A 16 9.63 2.71 5.81
N ASN A 17 9.33 3.33 6.94
CA ASN A 17 10.14 4.35 7.60
C ASN A 17 10.58 5.48 6.65
N LEU A 18 9.63 6.01 5.88
CA LEU A 18 9.86 7.06 4.88
C LEU A 18 9.90 8.43 5.57
N GLU A 19 11.01 8.76 6.21
CA GLU A 19 11.17 9.99 7.01
C GLU A 19 11.02 11.29 6.18
N ASP A 20 11.31 11.24 4.89
CA ASP A 20 11.26 12.38 3.96
C ASP A 20 9.95 12.46 3.14
N VAL A 21 8.98 11.57 3.37
CA VAL A 21 7.74 11.51 2.59
C VAL A 21 6.54 11.78 3.48
N THR A 22 5.69 12.71 3.07
CA THR A 22 4.43 12.99 3.77
C THR A 22 3.21 12.41 3.06
N VAL A 23 2.13 12.18 3.81
CA VAL A 23 0.84 11.68 3.30
C VAL A 23 0.30 12.53 2.14
N ALA A 24 0.61 13.83 2.15
CA ALA A 24 0.19 14.78 1.13
C ALA A 24 1.02 14.71 -0.17
N GLU A 25 2.25 14.19 -0.10
CA GLU A 25 3.14 14.04 -1.25
C GLU A 25 2.86 12.77 -2.05
N ILE A 26 2.33 11.74 -1.39
CA ILE A 26 1.93 10.51 -2.06
C ILE A 26 0.61 10.75 -2.80
N ALA A 27 0.62 10.72 -4.13
CA ALA A 27 -0.61 10.82 -4.90
C ALA A 27 -1.40 9.50 -4.87
N ASP A 28 -2.73 9.57 -4.98
CA ASP A 28 -3.60 8.39 -4.94
C ASP A 28 -3.33 7.41 -6.09
N ASP A 29 -2.97 7.95 -7.26
CA ASP A 29 -2.67 7.23 -8.50
C ASP A 29 -1.16 7.09 -8.76
N GLU A 30 -0.32 7.50 -7.79
CA GLU A 30 1.12 7.40 -7.93
C GLU A 30 1.59 5.96 -7.82
N VAL A 31 2.59 5.61 -8.64
CA VAL A 31 3.16 4.27 -8.65
C VAL A 31 3.99 4.08 -7.38
N LEU A 32 3.67 3.10 -6.54
CA LEU A 32 4.43 2.89 -5.31
C LEU A 32 5.81 2.28 -5.57
N PHE A 33 5.91 1.35 -6.54
CA PHE A 33 7.13 0.59 -6.83
C PHE A 33 7.93 1.17 -8.00
N GLY A 34 9.26 1.13 -7.90
CA GLY A 34 10.13 1.59 -8.98
C GLY A 34 10.16 3.11 -9.10
N ASP A 35 9.67 3.67 -10.21
CA ASP A 35 9.87 5.09 -10.57
C ASP A 35 9.03 6.11 -9.77
N GLY A 36 8.06 5.70 -8.96
CA GLY A 36 7.34 6.62 -8.08
C GLY A 36 7.96 6.69 -6.70
N LEU A 37 7.37 6.00 -5.72
CA LEU A 37 7.84 6.02 -4.32
C LEU A 37 9.16 5.26 -4.08
N GLY A 38 9.72 4.64 -5.12
CA GLY A 38 11.01 3.97 -5.01
C GLY A 38 10.99 2.60 -4.36
N LEU A 39 9.79 2.03 -4.08
CA LEU A 39 9.70 0.79 -3.31
C LEU A 39 10.29 -0.41 -4.06
N ASP A 40 10.93 -1.28 -3.29
CA ASP A 40 11.56 -2.49 -3.78
C ASP A 40 10.74 -3.77 -3.50
N SER A 41 11.25 -4.94 -3.86
CA SER A 41 10.52 -6.20 -3.65
C SER A 41 10.43 -6.63 -2.18
N ILE A 42 11.26 -6.09 -1.29
CA ILE A 42 11.23 -6.32 0.15
C ILE A 42 10.10 -5.49 0.76
N ASP A 43 9.99 -4.22 0.37
CA ASP A 43 8.91 -3.33 0.82
C ASP A 43 7.53 -3.89 0.48
N ALA A 44 7.39 -4.49 -0.70
CA ALA A 44 6.15 -5.19 -1.09
C ALA A 44 5.74 -6.28 -0.08
N LEU A 45 6.70 -7.04 0.43
CA LEU A 45 6.42 -8.11 1.39
C LEU A 45 5.96 -7.54 2.73
N GLU A 46 6.56 -6.43 3.17
CA GLU A 46 6.12 -5.76 4.40
C GLU A 46 4.69 -5.22 4.28
N LEU A 47 4.34 -4.62 3.13
CA LEU A 47 2.98 -4.17 2.86
C LEU A 47 1.98 -5.34 2.81
N ILE A 48 2.36 -6.50 2.27
CA ILE A 48 1.52 -7.72 2.31
C ILE A 48 1.27 -8.16 3.74
N VAL A 49 2.30 -8.18 4.56
CA VAL A 49 2.19 -8.58 5.98
C VAL A 49 1.34 -7.58 6.75
N MET A 50 1.45 -6.29 6.43
CA MET A 50 0.58 -5.23 6.98
C MET A 50 -0.88 -5.47 6.59
N LEU A 51 -1.18 -5.79 5.33
CA LEU A 51 -2.56 -6.11 4.90
C LEU A 51 -3.15 -7.32 5.65
N ASP A 52 -2.37 -8.38 5.86
CA ASP A 52 -2.81 -9.55 6.63
C ASP A 52 -3.06 -9.19 8.11
N LYS A 53 -2.16 -8.41 8.72
CA LYS A 53 -2.26 -8.06 10.14
C LYS A 53 -3.34 -7.03 10.46
N ASP A 54 -3.42 -5.96 9.68
CA ASP A 54 -4.33 -4.84 9.94
C ASP A 54 -5.73 -5.08 9.35
N TYR A 55 -5.82 -5.74 8.21
CA TYR A 55 -7.07 -5.92 7.48
C TYR A 55 -7.52 -7.38 7.38
N GLY A 56 -6.70 -8.35 7.78
CA GLY A 56 -7.02 -9.78 7.65
C GLY A 56 -6.97 -10.28 6.21
N ILE A 57 -6.35 -9.52 5.30
CA ILE A 57 -6.34 -9.81 3.87
C ILE A 57 -5.05 -10.53 3.50
N LYS A 58 -5.18 -11.81 3.14
CA LYS A 58 -4.05 -12.64 2.72
C LYS A 58 -3.89 -12.63 1.21
N LEU A 59 -2.75 -12.14 0.74
CA LEU A 59 -2.32 -12.38 -0.62
C LEU A 59 -1.69 -13.77 -0.73
N THR A 60 -2.32 -14.63 -1.51
CA THR A 60 -1.81 -15.97 -1.80
C THR A 60 -0.83 -16.01 -2.97
N ASP A 61 -0.88 -15.03 -3.88
CA ASP A 61 0.01 -14.94 -5.04
C ASP A 61 0.88 -13.67 -4.98
N PRO A 62 2.22 -13.78 -5.08
CA PRO A 62 3.12 -12.63 -5.12
C PRO A 62 2.87 -11.69 -6.31
N LYS A 63 2.32 -12.21 -7.43
CA LYS A 63 1.99 -11.40 -8.61
C LYS A 63 0.80 -10.49 -8.36
N ASP A 64 -0.14 -10.92 -7.52
CA ASP A 64 -1.26 -10.09 -7.12
C ASP A 64 -0.80 -8.93 -6.24
N GLY A 65 0.23 -9.15 -5.42
CA GLY A 65 0.86 -8.09 -4.64
C GLY A 65 1.31 -6.94 -5.51
N LYS A 66 2.07 -7.26 -6.57
CA LYS A 66 2.58 -6.22 -7.49
C LYS A 66 1.48 -5.39 -8.16
N LYS A 67 0.29 -5.95 -8.36
CA LYS A 67 -0.88 -5.23 -8.89
C LYS A 67 -1.61 -4.44 -7.80
N ILE A 68 -1.80 -5.04 -6.63
CA ILE A 68 -2.53 -4.44 -5.52
C ILE A 68 -1.79 -3.21 -5.00
N PHE A 69 -0.47 -3.30 -4.88
CA PHE A 69 0.37 -2.18 -4.44
C PHE A 69 0.88 -1.32 -5.61
N GLU A 70 0.21 -1.34 -6.77
CA GLU A 70 0.56 -0.44 -7.87
C GLU A 70 0.38 1.02 -7.44
N SER A 71 -0.76 1.35 -6.82
CA SER A 71 -1.07 2.68 -6.30
C SER A 71 -1.91 2.60 -5.02
N VAL A 72 -1.99 3.69 -4.27
CA VAL A 72 -2.86 3.78 -3.09
C VAL A 72 -4.32 3.53 -3.46
N ASN A 73 -4.75 3.99 -4.64
CA ASN A 73 -6.08 3.71 -5.18
C ASN A 73 -6.35 2.22 -5.32
N THR A 74 -5.41 1.48 -5.93
CA THR A 74 -5.57 0.04 -6.13
C THR A 74 -5.59 -0.71 -4.80
N MET A 75 -4.74 -0.31 -3.85
CA MET A 75 -4.74 -0.87 -2.50
C MET A 75 -6.07 -0.61 -1.78
N ALA A 76 -6.53 0.64 -1.76
CA ALA A 76 -7.76 1.02 -1.09
C ALA A 76 -8.97 0.30 -1.69
N ALA A 77 -9.05 0.22 -3.02
CA ALA A 77 -10.11 -0.51 -3.72
C ALA A 77 -10.06 -2.01 -3.40
N PHE A 78 -8.88 -2.61 -3.34
CA PHE A 78 -8.71 -4.01 -2.98
C PHE A 78 -9.14 -4.29 -1.54
N ILE A 79 -8.76 -3.43 -0.60
CA ILE A 79 -9.17 -3.53 0.80
C ILE A 79 -10.68 -3.36 0.92
N GLU A 80 -11.29 -2.32 0.33
CA GLU A 80 -12.74 -2.12 0.38
C GLU A 80 -13.51 -3.30 -0.24
N ALA A 81 -12.97 -3.93 -1.29
CA ALA A 81 -13.58 -5.11 -1.89
C ALA A 81 -13.51 -6.37 -1.00
N ASN A 82 -12.55 -6.42 -0.06
CA ASN A 82 -12.35 -7.55 0.86
C ASN A 82 -12.83 -7.27 2.30
N ARG A 83 -13.08 -6.01 2.64
CA ARG A 83 -13.59 -5.58 3.95
C ARG A 83 -15.11 -5.80 3.97
N ALA A 84 -15.54 -6.88 4.59
CA ALA A 84 -16.96 -7.24 4.77
C ALA A 84 -17.61 -6.48 5.95
#